data_AF-A0A838F626-F1
#
_entry.id   AF-A0A838F626-F1
#
_cell.length_a   1.000
_cell.length_b   1.000
_cell.length_c   1.000
_cell.angle_alpha   90.00
_cell.angle_beta   90.00
_cell.angle_gamma   90.00
#
_symmetry.space_group_name_H-M   'P 1'
#
loop_
_entity.id
_entity.type
_entity.pdbx_description
1 polymer ?
#
loop_
_entity_poly.entity_id
_entity_poly.type
_entity_poly.pdbx_seq_one_letter_code
_entity_poly.pdbx_strand_id
1 'polypeptide(L)' 'DYFIFGHRHIVLEYKLTESSTFINLGDWVRYNSYAVFDGKNLELKYFTAE' A
#
# COMPACT_ATOMS: atom_id res chain seq x y z
N ASP A 1 11.80 3.69 -6.95
CA ASP A 1 11.54 2.62 -5.96
C ASP A 1 10.08 2.28 -5.79
N TYR A 2 9.18 3.27 -5.64
CA TYR A 2 7.75 2.96 -5.41
C TYR A 2 6.81 3.74 -6.34
N PHE A 3 5.75 3.07 -6.75
CA PHE A 3 4.56 3.68 -7.35
C PHE A 3 3.38 3.45 -6.40
N ILE A 4 2.74 4.52 -5.92
CA ILE A 4 1.69 4.43 -4.90
C ILE A 4 0.42 5.06 -5.44
N PHE A 5 -0.68 4.32 -5.38
CA PHE A 5 -1.99 4.75 -5.88
C PHE A 5 -3.11 4.35 -4.93
N GLY A 6 -4.31 4.83 -5.22
CA GLY A 6 -5.56 4.42 -4.57
C GLY A 6 -6.69 4.43 -5.59
N HIS A 7 -7.83 5.04 -5.24
CA HIS A 7 -9.04 5.25 -6.06
C HIS A 7 -9.81 3.98 -6.46
N ARG A 8 -9.13 2.88 -6.74
CA ARG A 8 -9.77 1.62 -7.17
C ARG A 8 -10.35 0.82 -6.01
N HIS A 9 -10.02 1.18 -4.77
CA HIS A 9 -10.47 0.48 -3.56
C HIS A 9 -10.06 -1.00 -3.58
N ILE A 10 -8.93 -1.32 -4.21
CA ILE A 10 -8.37 -2.68 -4.30
C ILE A 10 -6.98 -2.64 -3.68
N VAL A 11 -6.74 -3.49 -2.69
CA VAL A 11 -5.41 -3.61 -2.10
C VAL A 11 -4.53 -4.48 -2.98
N LEU A 12 -3.38 -3.94 -3.39
CA LEU A 12 -2.39 -4.68 -4.17
C LEU A 12 -0.98 -4.20 -3.82
N GLU A 13 -0.09 -5.15 -3.54
CA GLU A 13 1.35 -4.94 -3.52
C GLU A 13 1.97 -5.86 -4.56
N TYR A 14 2.72 -5.27 -5.49
CA TYR A 14 3.26 -6.00 -6.64
C TYR A 14 4.65 -5.50 -7.01
N LYS A 15 5.59 -6.42 -7.24
CA LYS A 15 6.92 -6.09 -7.73
C LYS A 15 6.84 -5.78 -9.22
N LEU A 16 6.82 -4.49 -9.57
CA LEU A 16 6.65 -4.04 -10.96
C LEU A 16 7.92 -4.29 -11.79
N THR A 17 9.09 -4.06 -11.20
CA THR A 17 10.40 -4.39 -11.76
C THR A 17 11.32 -4.85 -10.63
N GLU A 18 12.54 -5.30 -10.94
CA GLU A 18 13.55 -5.66 -9.91
C GLU A 18 13.81 -4.51 -8.92
N SER A 19 13.73 -3.25 -9.36
CA SER A 19 14.00 -2.05 -8.55
C SER A 19 12.75 -1.28 -8.12
N SER A 20 11.56 -1.64 -8.59
CA SER A 20 10.33 -0.87 -8.33
C SER A 20 9.16 -1.72 -7.85
N THR A 21 8.45 -1.22 -6.83
CA THR A 21 7.25 -1.84 -6.26
C THR A 21 6.04 -0.95 -6.51
N PHE A 22 4.96 -1.54 -7.00
CA PHE A 22 3.65 -0.91 -7.13
C PHE A 22 2.79 -1.25 -5.91
N ILE A 23 2.16 -0.23 -5.32
CA ILE A 23 1.21 -0.38 -4.23
C ILE A 23 -0.08 0.37 -4.59
N ASN A 24 -1.22 -0.32 -4.51
CA ASN A 24 -2.55 0.31 -4.51
C ASN A 24 -3.18 0.13 -3.12
N LEU A 25 -3.58 1.24 -2.51
CA LEU A 25 -4.31 1.24 -1.25
C LEU A 25 -5.78 0.90 -1.50
N GLY A 26 -6.33 0.08 -0.61
CA GLY A 26 -7.76 -0.12 -0.46
C GLY A 26 -8.43 1.01 0.31
N ASP A 27 -9.73 0.88 0.51
CA ASP A 27 -10.54 1.83 1.26
C ASP A 27 -10.57 1.53 2.78
N TRP A 28 -11.08 2.50 3.53
CA TRP A 28 -11.24 2.46 5.00
C TRP A 28 -12.63 1.98 5.44
N VAL A 29 -13.37 1.33 4.56
CA VAL A 29 -14.65 0.68 4.88
C VAL A 29 -14.46 -0.85 4.97
N ARG A 30 -13.63 -1.42 4.09
CA ARG A 30 -13.40 -2.85 3.98
C ARG A 30 -12.01 -3.28 4.39
N TYR A 31 -10.99 -2.53 3.97
CA TYR A 31 -9.60 -2.97 4.07
C TYR A 31 -8.85 -2.30 5.20
N ASN A 32 -9.16 -1.03 5.51
CA ASN A 32 -8.41 -0.22 6.47
C ASN A 32 -6.89 -0.22 6.18
N SER A 33 -6.54 -0.29 4.90
CA SER A 33 -5.14 -0.35 4.47
C SER A 33 -4.53 1.03 4.38
N TYR A 34 -3.26 1.16 4.75
CA TYR A 34 -2.48 2.38 4.68
C TYR A 34 -1.01 2.05 4.41
N ALA A 35 -0.26 3.01 3.86
CA ALA A 35 1.18 2.87 3.67
C ALA A 35 1.94 3.64 4.75
N VAL A 36 3.03 3.05 5.25
CA VAL A 36 3.98 3.70 6.16
C VAL A 36 5.32 3.82 5.47
N PHE A 37 5.87 5.04 5.42
CA PHE A 37 7.22 5.30 4.94
C PHE A 37 8.10 5.74 6.10
N ASP A 38 9.19 5.02 6.36
CA ASP A 38 10.12 5.29 7.47
C ASP A 38 11.29 6.22 7.09
N GLY A 39 11.32 6.72 5.85
CA GLY A 39 12.41 7.48 5.26
C GLY A 39 13.37 6.66 4.40
N LYS A 40 13.23 5.33 4.38
CA LYS A 40 14.01 4.39 3.56
C LYS A 40 13.14 3.35 2.85
N ASN A 41 12.22 2.72 3.59
CA ASN A 41 11.34 1.66 3.12
C ASN A 41 9.89 2.07 3.25
N LEU A 42 9.07 1.55 2.34
CA LEU A 42 7.62 1.72 2.36
C LEU A 42 6.94 0.36 2.57
N GLU A 43 6.04 0.30 3.55
CA GLU A 43 5.29 -0.90 3.92
C GLU A 43 3.77 -0.67 3.79
N LEU A 44 3.06 -1.64 3.24
CA LEU A 44 1.60 -1.68 3.26
C LEU A 44 1.12 -2.33 4.57
N LYS A 45 0.30 -1.62 5.34
CA LYS A 45 -0.24 -2.05 6.63
C LYS A 45 -1.76 -1.99 6.65
N TYR A 46 -2.34 -2.61 7.66
CA TYR A 46 -3.78 -2.71 7.88
C TYR A 46 -4.10 -2.30 9.32
N PHE A 47 -5.16 -1.53 9.51
CA PHE A 47 -5.62 -1.12 10.82
C PHE A 47 -6.75 -2.03 11.28
N THR A 48 -6.61 -2.56 12.49
CA THR A 48 -7.65 -3.31 13.20
C THR A 48 -7.86 -2.61 14.53
N ALA A 49 -9.10 -2.17 14.79
CA ALA A 49 -9.46 -1.64 16.10
C ALA A 49 -9.47 -2.80 17.11
N GLU A 50 -8.92 -2.56 18.30
CA GLU A 50 -9.06 -3.45 19.46
C GLU A 50 -10.49 -3.43 20.02
#